data_AF-A0AAD6QMI6-F1
#
_entry.id   AF-A0AAD6QMI6-F1
#
_cell.length_a   1.000
_cell.length_b   1.000
_cell.length_c   1.000
_cell.angle_alpha   90.00
_cell.angle_beta   90.00
_cell.angle_gamma   90.00
#
_symmetry.space_group_name_H-M   'P 1'
#
loop_
_entity.id
_entity.type
_entity.pdbx_description
1 polymer ?
#
loop_
_entity_poly.entity_id
_entity_poly.type
_entity_poly.pdbx_seq_one_letter_code
_entity_poly.pdbx_strand_id
1 'polypeptide(L)'
;MGEGVSVNAAAMHTAMNAVQALGRGFDVNYDTRLLYCKGVTGSKVVEIDQEHARDLLLCGGIVLPNVSRDIKNSLIPSGRQSSGVCTFYEMVEYFNQKANLSGGLPLGCFNSAFSFTGSKHIDAAVSKTLSMDGYYIPLAKVQLMRSPLVLHENVKRAVPNCWDPPSLASFIENFGTHVITSVTIGGKDVIYVKQHQSSPLSTLEIKHYVQDIGNQRFSDMEGHTSSGPMKLKDKASPGIFPYFVGGDSGIFNSQGIYPQPTSAPYLTGKEHVTVTFCRRGGDDLEQNHIQWARTVQSSPDVIEMSFVPITDLLVGLPGKEHLSRAIALYLEYKPQIEELRYFLEFQIPRIWAPVQDNFPGHQRKEPVCPSLQFSMMGQKLYVSQEQISVGRKPVTGLRLRLEGAKQNRLHIHLQHLASLPKILLPYWDTHFAIGAPKWQGPEEQDSRWFEPVKWMNFSHVSTAPVENPETFIGDQSGVNIVTGAQLGVWDFGSRNVLYMKLLYSRIPGCTIRRSLWDHMPNDKSKKFPAVNNTSSGDTSSASRGNVAGNKLAKFVDMSEMRKGPQDPPGHWLVTGGKLGVEKGRIAWTLIA
;
A
#
# COMPACT_ATOMS: atom_id res chain seq x y z
N MET A 1 -38.02 37.79 10.18
CA MET A 1 -38.38 36.85 9.08
C MET A 1 -37.22 36.57 8.11
N GLY A 2 -35.95 36.86 8.43
CA GLY A 2 -34.82 36.72 7.49
C GLY A 2 -33.91 35.50 7.69
N GLU A 3 -33.90 34.85 8.87
CA GLU A 3 -32.91 33.80 9.18
C GLU A 3 -33.34 32.38 8.74
N GLY A 4 -34.65 32.10 8.64
CA GLY A 4 -35.14 30.77 8.24
C GLY A 4 -34.93 30.41 6.76
N VAL A 5 -34.69 31.41 5.90
CA VAL A 5 -34.55 31.19 4.45
C VAL A 5 -33.12 30.81 4.05
N SER A 6 -32.09 31.32 4.76
CA SER A 6 -30.69 30.94 4.49
C SER A 6 -30.33 29.58 5.11
N VAL A 7 -30.92 29.23 6.26
CA VAL A 7 -30.68 27.99 7.01
C VAL A 7 -31.05 26.73 6.23
N ASN A 8 -32.10 26.78 5.40
CA ASN A 8 -32.48 25.65 4.56
C ASN A 8 -31.65 25.51 3.28
N ALA A 9 -30.91 26.55 2.86
CA ALA A 9 -30.21 26.55 1.58
C ALA A 9 -29.02 25.58 1.56
N ALA A 10 -28.17 25.59 2.61
CA ALA A 10 -27.04 24.68 2.71
C ALA A 10 -27.48 23.22 2.84
N ALA A 11 -28.45 22.94 3.70
CA ALA A 11 -29.02 21.61 3.86
C ALA A 11 -29.68 21.09 2.57
N MET A 12 -30.44 21.93 1.86
CA MET A 12 -31.03 21.59 0.57
C MET A 12 -29.95 21.32 -0.49
N HIS A 13 -28.88 22.13 -0.53
CA HIS A 13 -27.77 21.93 -1.46
C HIS A 13 -27.02 20.62 -1.20
N THR A 14 -26.67 20.31 0.06
CA THR A 14 -26.04 19.03 0.43
C THR A 14 -26.94 17.86 0.04
N ALA A 15 -28.23 17.95 0.31
CA ALA A 15 -29.18 16.89 -0.01
C ALA A 15 -29.35 16.69 -1.53
N MET A 16 -29.41 17.77 -2.31
CA MET A 16 -29.45 17.71 -3.76
C MET A 16 -28.16 17.08 -4.33
N ASN A 17 -26.99 17.44 -3.79
CA ASN A 17 -25.72 16.84 -4.18
C ASN A 17 -25.66 15.34 -3.84
N ALA A 18 -26.21 14.93 -2.70
CA ALA A 18 -26.31 13.52 -2.33
C ALA A 18 -27.19 12.72 -3.32
N VAL A 19 -28.34 13.28 -3.73
CA VAL A 19 -29.20 12.69 -4.78
C VAL A 19 -28.46 12.61 -6.12
N GLN A 20 -27.77 13.68 -6.51
CA GLN A 20 -26.99 13.72 -7.74
C GLN A 20 -25.79 12.76 -7.71
N ALA A 21 -25.30 12.34 -6.54
CA ALA A 21 -24.22 11.39 -6.41
C ALA A 21 -24.63 9.94 -6.63
N LEU A 22 -25.90 9.58 -6.40
CA LEU A 22 -26.38 8.21 -6.56
C LEU A 22 -26.17 7.72 -8.00
N GLY A 23 -25.65 6.50 -8.14
CA GLY A 23 -25.35 5.90 -9.44
C GLY A 23 -24.10 6.46 -10.13
N ARG A 24 -23.33 7.35 -9.49
CA ARG A 24 -22.01 7.77 -9.96
C ARG A 24 -20.96 6.73 -9.61
N GLY A 25 -19.90 6.73 -10.41
CA GLY A 25 -18.66 6.04 -10.10
C GLY A 25 -17.97 6.64 -8.89
N PHE A 26 -17.27 5.82 -8.12
CA PHE A 26 -16.53 6.23 -6.94
C PHE A 26 -15.28 5.39 -6.78
N ASP A 27 -14.25 6.01 -6.23
CA ASP A 27 -13.02 5.33 -5.88
C ASP A 27 -12.91 5.16 -4.36
N VAL A 28 -13.14 3.93 -3.92
CA VAL A 28 -13.20 3.59 -2.49
C VAL A 28 -11.84 3.59 -1.80
N ASN A 29 -10.73 3.86 -2.51
CA ASN A 29 -9.46 4.17 -1.88
C ASN A 29 -9.45 5.57 -1.24
N TYR A 30 -10.43 6.42 -1.56
CA TYR A 30 -10.61 7.74 -0.94
C TYR A 30 -11.66 7.74 0.18
N ASP A 31 -11.65 8.81 0.97
CA ASP A 31 -12.64 9.08 2.00
C ASP A 31 -14.04 9.36 1.40
N THR A 32 -15.12 9.20 2.17
CA THR A 32 -16.53 9.30 1.70
C THR A 32 -16.99 10.73 1.41
N ARG A 33 -16.20 11.52 0.69
CA ARG A 33 -16.54 12.90 0.28
C ARG A 33 -17.00 12.90 -1.17
N LEU A 34 -18.02 13.71 -1.46
CA LEU A 34 -18.60 13.81 -2.81
C LEU A 34 -17.61 14.30 -3.87
N LEU A 35 -16.54 15.00 -3.46
CA LEU A 35 -15.48 15.46 -4.35
C LEU A 35 -14.74 14.30 -5.05
N TYR A 36 -14.78 13.08 -4.48
CA TYR A 36 -14.16 11.88 -5.06
C TYR A 36 -15.10 11.09 -5.99
N CYS A 37 -16.32 11.60 -6.24
CA CYS A 37 -17.19 11.02 -7.26
C CYS A 37 -16.57 11.19 -8.65
N LYS A 38 -16.60 10.12 -9.44
CA LYS A 38 -15.98 10.05 -10.76
C LYS A 38 -16.88 10.63 -11.85
N GLY A 39 -16.26 10.97 -12.97
CA GLY A 39 -16.88 11.65 -14.11
C GLY A 39 -17.27 13.11 -13.83
N VAL A 40 -17.75 13.80 -14.86
CA VAL A 40 -18.24 15.18 -14.75
C VAL A 40 -19.52 15.25 -13.90
N THR A 41 -19.84 16.41 -13.33
CA THR A 41 -21.09 16.63 -12.59
C THR A 41 -22.29 16.21 -13.44
N GLY A 42 -23.14 15.35 -12.87
CA GLY A 42 -24.32 14.80 -13.56
C GLY A 42 -24.07 13.52 -14.37
N SER A 43 -22.82 13.13 -14.62
CA SER A 43 -22.53 11.82 -15.24
C SER A 43 -22.96 10.68 -14.33
N LYS A 44 -23.48 9.59 -14.91
CA LYS A 44 -23.92 8.39 -14.18
C LYS A 44 -23.26 7.16 -14.80
N VAL A 45 -22.93 6.19 -13.95
CA VAL A 45 -22.41 4.89 -14.36
C VAL A 45 -23.55 3.91 -14.61
N VAL A 46 -24.63 4.03 -13.85
CA VAL A 46 -25.85 3.22 -13.98
C VAL A 46 -27.03 4.04 -14.46
N GLU A 47 -27.94 3.39 -15.16
CA GLU A 47 -29.19 3.96 -15.63
C GLU A 47 -30.09 4.30 -14.44
N ILE A 48 -30.59 5.54 -14.43
CA ILE A 48 -31.57 6.06 -13.48
C ILE A 48 -32.68 6.69 -14.32
N ASP A 49 -33.93 6.40 -14.00
CA ASP A 49 -35.08 6.97 -14.69
C ASP A 49 -35.11 8.51 -14.59
N GLN A 50 -34.96 9.20 -15.72
CA GLN A 50 -35.00 10.66 -15.80
C GLN A 50 -36.37 11.19 -16.24
N GLU A 51 -37.23 10.33 -16.80
CA GLU A 51 -38.54 10.74 -17.32
C GLU A 51 -39.56 10.88 -16.18
N HIS A 52 -39.44 10.05 -15.15
CA HIS A 52 -40.37 10.01 -14.02
C HIS A 52 -39.75 10.63 -12.77
N ALA A 53 -39.94 11.94 -12.63
CA ALA A 53 -39.48 12.70 -11.48
C ALA A 53 -40.63 13.06 -10.53
N ARG A 54 -40.31 13.20 -9.24
CA ARG A 54 -41.23 13.61 -8.17
C ARG A 54 -40.51 14.49 -7.16
N ASP A 55 -41.29 15.20 -6.36
CA ASP A 55 -40.78 15.88 -5.18
C ASP A 55 -40.47 14.86 -4.07
N LEU A 56 -39.26 14.91 -3.53
CA LEU A 56 -38.82 14.06 -2.43
C LEU A 56 -38.77 14.88 -1.13
N LEU A 57 -39.64 14.52 -0.18
CA LEU A 57 -39.67 15.14 1.14
C LEU A 57 -38.59 14.55 2.05
N LEU A 58 -37.78 15.43 2.63
CA LEU A 58 -36.80 15.10 3.65
C LEU A 58 -37.24 15.59 5.03
N CYS A 59 -36.59 15.07 6.06
CA CYS A 59 -36.80 15.53 7.42
C CYS A 59 -36.38 17.01 7.56
N GLY A 60 -37.10 17.76 8.39
CA GLY A 60 -36.91 19.21 8.53
C GLY A 60 -37.69 20.06 7.51
N GLY A 61 -38.60 19.46 6.75
CA GLY A 61 -39.47 20.19 5.81
C GLY A 61 -38.81 20.56 4.49
N ILE A 62 -37.62 20.02 4.21
CA ILE A 62 -36.91 20.24 2.94
C ILE A 62 -37.58 19.41 1.85
N VAL A 63 -37.98 20.06 0.76
CA VAL A 63 -38.54 19.43 -0.43
C VAL A 63 -37.51 19.50 -1.55
N LEU A 64 -37.05 18.35 -2.03
CA LEU A 64 -36.18 18.26 -3.20
C LEU A 64 -37.02 18.06 -4.46
N PRO A 65 -37.03 19.01 -5.40
CA PRO A 65 -37.78 18.87 -6.64
C PRO A 65 -37.06 17.94 -7.62
N ASN A 66 -37.80 17.42 -8.59
CA ASN A 66 -37.27 16.69 -9.76
C ASN A 66 -36.37 15.49 -9.42
N VAL A 67 -36.71 14.74 -8.36
CA VAL A 67 -35.97 13.53 -7.97
C VAL A 67 -36.57 12.31 -8.67
N SER A 68 -35.73 11.48 -9.27
CA SER A 68 -36.15 10.23 -9.91
C SER A 68 -36.96 9.34 -8.97
N ARG A 69 -38.00 8.67 -9.50
CA ARG A 69 -38.76 7.64 -8.76
C ARG A 69 -37.90 6.48 -8.25
N ASP A 70 -36.74 6.24 -8.88
CA ASP A 70 -35.79 5.20 -8.50
C ASP A 70 -35.06 5.51 -7.19
N ILE A 71 -35.27 6.70 -6.61
CA ILE A 71 -34.64 7.15 -5.37
C ILE A 71 -35.69 7.21 -4.26
N LYS A 72 -35.36 6.61 -3.12
CA LYS A 72 -36.11 6.75 -1.87
C LYS A 72 -35.30 7.53 -0.84
N ASN A 73 -36.01 8.16 0.09
CA ASN A 73 -35.48 8.64 1.34
C ASN A 73 -35.88 7.65 2.47
N SER A 74 -35.00 7.47 3.44
CA SER A 74 -35.28 6.73 4.68
C SER A 74 -34.71 7.51 5.87
N LEU A 75 -35.44 7.47 6.99
CA LEU A 75 -34.98 7.99 8.27
C LEU A 75 -34.10 6.95 8.96
N ILE A 76 -32.99 7.39 9.53
CA ILE A 76 -32.13 6.58 10.40
C ILE A 76 -32.20 7.21 11.80
N PRO A 77 -32.28 6.41 12.88
CA PRO A 77 -32.23 6.95 14.22
C PRO A 77 -30.85 7.54 14.54
N SER A 78 -30.82 8.71 15.16
CA SER A 78 -29.62 9.26 15.79
C SER A 78 -29.21 8.40 16.98
N GLY A 79 -27.91 8.36 17.26
CA GLY A 79 -27.42 7.66 18.44
C GLY A 79 -25.91 7.54 18.53
N ARG A 80 -25.47 7.19 19.73
CA ARG A 80 -24.08 6.83 20.03
C ARG A 80 -23.80 5.42 19.55
N GLN A 81 -22.68 5.25 18.86
CA GLN A 81 -22.21 3.97 18.34
C GLN A 81 -20.76 3.77 18.77
N SER A 82 -20.46 2.59 19.30
CA SER A 82 -19.10 2.17 19.62
C SER A 82 -18.79 0.85 18.92
N SER A 83 -17.56 0.71 18.43
CA SER A 83 -17.08 -0.56 17.88
C SER A 83 -16.61 -1.53 18.96
N GLY A 84 -16.42 -1.07 20.20
CA GLY A 84 -15.55 -1.77 21.15
C GLY A 84 -14.09 -1.75 20.70
N VAL A 85 -13.27 -2.63 21.29
CA VAL A 85 -11.85 -2.75 20.95
C VAL A 85 -11.67 -3.90 19.97
N CYS A 86 -11.18 -3.57 18.77
CA CYS A 86 -11.05 -4.48 17.65
C CYS A 86 -9.58 -4.62 17.25
N THR A 87 -9.24 -5.75 16.63
CA THR A 87 -8.03 -5.89 15.82
C THR A 87 -8.12 -5.04 14.55
N PHE A 88 -7.00 -4.87 13.84
CA PHE A 88 -6.97 -4.18 12.55
C PHE A 88 -8.00 -4.77 11.56
N TYR A 89 -8.05 -6.09 11.42
CA TYR A 89 -8.92 -6.76 10.44
C TYR A 89 -10.40 -6.69 10.82
N GLU A 90 -10.74 -6.81 12.10
CA GLU A 90 -12.12 -6.66 12.58
C GLU A 90 -12.64 -5.24 12.33
N MET A 91 -11.80 -4.22 12.53
CA MET A 91 -12.17 -2.83 12.26
C MET A 91 -12.30 -2.56 10.75
N VAL A 92 -11.46 -3.18 9.90
CA VAL A 92 -11.64 -3.11 8.44
C VAL A 92 -12.99 -3.70 8.04
N GLU A 93 -13.32 -4.88 8.55
CA GLU A 93 -14.61 -5.53 8.28
C GLU A 93 -15.79 -4.66 8.77
N TYR A 94 -15.69 -4.04 9.94
CA TYR A 94 -16.70 -3.10 10.46
C TYR A 94 -16.95 -1.93 9.50
N PHE A 95 -15.90 -1.29 8.99
CA PHE A 95 -16.03 -0.19 8.02
C PHE A 95 -16.59 -0.68 6.67
N ASN A 96 -16.18 -1.86 6.22
CA ASN A 96 -16.65 -2.44 4.95
C ASN A 96 -18.14 -2.78 5.01
N GLN A 97 -18.60 -3.39 6.11
CA GLN A 97 -20.01 -3.70 6.33
C GLN A 97 -20.89 -2.45 6.35
N LYS A 98 -20.42 -1.36 7.00
CA LYS A 98 -21.11 -0.06 6.94
C LYS A 98 -21.24 0.50 5.52
N ALA A 99 -20.26 0.21 4.67
CA ALA A 99 -20.24 0.60 3.26
C ALA A 99 -21.03 -0.36 2.35
N ASN A 100 -21.69 -1.39 2.90
CA ASN A 100 -22.34 -2.49 2.17
C ASN A 100 -21.35 -3.29 1.28
N LEU A 101 -20.12 -3.44 1.75
CA LEU A 101 -19.06 -4.21 1.10
C LEU A 101 -18.65 -5.36 2.01
N SER A 102 -18.07 -6.40 1.40
CA SER A 102 -17.48 -7.53 2.11
C SER A 102 -16.02 -7.69 1.71
N GLY A 103 -15.24 -8.32 2.58
CA GLY A 103 -13.85 -8.67 2.31
C GLY A 103 -12.84 -7.83 3.10
N GLY A 104 -11.58 -8.23 3.03
CA GLY A 104 -10.51 -7.72 3.92
C GLY A 104 -9.68 -6.57 3.36
N LEU A 105 -10.19 -5.77 2.41
CA LEU A 105 -9.46 -4.62 1.86
C LEU A 105 -9.83 -3.34 2.64
N PRO A 106 -8.84 -2.59 3.18
CA PRO A 106 -9.10 -1.37 3.95
C PRO A 106 -9.48 -0.20 3.03
N LEU A 107 -10.73 0.27 3.17
CA LEU A 107 -11.27 1.44 2.45
C LEU A 107 -10.54 2.74 2.80
N GLY A 108 -10.64 3.72 1.92
CA GLY A 108 -10.10 5.07 2.13
C GLY A 108 -10.66 5.76 3.37
N CYS A 109 -11.95 5.61 3.65
CA CYS A 109 -12.56 6.14 4.87
C CYS A 109 -11.99 5.53 6.15
N PHE A 110 -11.66 4.23 6.14
CA PHE A 110 -10.96 3.56 7.25
C PHE A 110 -9.53 4.10 7.39
N ASN A 111 -8.78 4.20 6.29
CA ASN A 111 -7.41 4.72 6.32
C ASN A 111 -7.37 6.16 6.83
N SER A 112 -8.32 6.97 6.38
CA SER A 112 -8.45 8.36 6.78
C SER A 112 -8.83 8.50 8.26
N ALA A 113 -9.78 7.68 8.76
CA ALA A 113 -10.21 7.71 10.15
C ALA A 113 -9.07 7.47 11.16
N PHE A 114 -8.14 6.57 10.84
CA PHE A 114 -7.02 6.20 11.73
C PHE A 114 -5.66 6.78 11.29
N SER A 115 -5.65 7.66 10.28
CA SER A 115 -4.43 8.23 9.70
C SER A 115 -3.41 7.16 9.30
N PHE A 116 -3.86 6.16 8.53
CA PHE A 116 -3.04 5.08 8.02
C PHE A 116 -2.39 5.43 6.69
N THR A 117 -1.29 4.75 6.38
CA THR A 117 -0.52 4.97 5.14
C THR A 117 -1.22 4.42 3.91
N GLY A 118 -2.14 3.46 4.09
CA GLY A 118 -2.84 2.75 3.03
C GLY A 118 -2.20 1.38 2.72
N SER A 119 -0.97 1.15 3.19
CA SER A 119 -0.29 -0.15 3.09
C SER A 119 -0.81 -1.10 4.16
N LYS A 120 -1.74 -1.98 3.77
CA LYS A 120 -2.42 -2.94 4.66
C LYS A 120 -1.46 -3.71 5.56
N HIS A 121 -0.35 -4.21 5.03
CA HIS A 121 0.58 -5.04 5.79
C HIS A 121 1.42 -4.24 6.79
N ILE A 122 1.83 -3.01 6.43
CA ILE A 122 2.56 -2.12 7.34
C ILE A 122 1.62 -1.64 8.45
N ASP A 123 0.45 -1.12 8.07
CA ASP A 123 -0.53 -0.54 8.98
C ASP A 123 -1.06 -1.60 9.98
N ALA A 124 -1.29 -2.84 9.53
CA ALA A 124 -1.66 -3.94 10.41
C ALA A 124 -0.53 -4.34 11.37
N ALA A 125 0.72 -4.37 10.92
CA ALA A 125 1.86 -4.79 11.74
C ALA A 125 2.19 -3.81 12.88
N VAL A 126 1.90 -2.51 12.68
CA VAL A 126 2.11 -1.47 13.71
C VAL A 126 0.92 -1.29 14.66
N SER A 127 -0.23 -1.89 14.35
CA SER A 127 -1.48 -1.69 15.11
C SER A 127 -1.75 -2.85 16.05
N LYS A 128 -1.88 -2.57 17.36
CA LYS A 128 -2.30 -3.56 18.36
C LYS A 128 -3.81 -3.71 18.38
N THR A 129 -4.50 -2.60 18.61
CA THR A 129 -5.96 -2.52 18.66
C THR A 129 -6.43 -1.18 18.10
N LEU A 130 -7.66 -1.17 17.60
CA LEU A 130 -8.36 -0.01 17.10
C LEU A 130 -9.72 0.07 17.80
N SER A 131 -10.19 1.28 18.06
CA SER A 131 -11.51 1.51 18.62
C SER A 131 -12.10 2.81 18.10
N MET A 132 -13.43 2.84 18.02
CA MET A 132 -14.18 4.07 17.79
C MET A 132 -15.37 4.19 18.74
N ASP A 133 -15.66 5.42 19.11
CA ASP A 133 -16.87 5.80 19.83
C ASP A 133 -17.34 7.15 19.30
N GLY A 134 -18.57 7.22 18.80
CA GLY A 134 -19.06 8.41 18.12
C GLY A 134 -20.55 8.55 18.15
N TYR A 135 -21.01 9.79 18.05
CA TYR A 135 -22.42 10.14 17.96
C TYR A 135 -22.78 10.51 16.54
N TYR A 136 -23.86 9.90 16.03
CA TYR A 136 -24.33 10.07 14.65
C TYR A 136 -25.71 10.73 14.66
N ILE A 137 -25.87 11.78 13.84
CA ILE A 137 -27.10 12.55 13.68
C ILE A 137 -27.46 12.54 12.18
N PRO A 138 -27.95 11.41 11.65
CA PRO A 138 -28.41 11.33 10.28
C PRO A 138 -29.72 12.11 10.10
N LEU A 139 -29.79 12.94 9.05
CA LEU A 139 -30.99 13.70 8.70
C LEU A 139 -31.79 13.06 7.57
N ALA A 140 -31.09 12.45 6.61
CA ALA A 140 -31.71 11.73 5.51
C ALA A 140 -30.74 10.71 4.93
N LYS A 141 -31.26 9.54 4.55
CA LYS A 141 -30.55 8.56 3.71
C LYS A 141 -31.28 8.43 2.39
N VAL A 142 -30.63 8.89 1.32
CA VAL A 142 -31.12 8.71 -0.05
C VAL A 142 -30.50 7.45 -0.65
N GLN A 143 -31.30 6.62 -1.30
CA GLN A 143 -30.87 5.31 -1.79
C GLN A 143 -31.55 4.93 -3.10
N LEU A 144 -30.82 4.27 -3.99
CA LEU A 144 -31.35 3.64 -5.20
C LEU A 144 -32.20 2.42 -4.86
N MET A 145 -33.40 2.35 -5.42
CA MET A 145 -34.35 1.25 -5.26
C MET A 145 -34.26 0.21 -6.37
N ARG A 146 -33.68 0.59 -7.50
CA ARG A 146 -33.61 -0.25 -8.69
C ARG A 146 -32.69 -1.45 -8.46
N SER A 147 -33.24 -2.65 -8.63
CA SER A 147 -32.50 -3.91 -8.60
C SER A 147 -33.04 -4.82 -9.71
N PRO A 148 -32.21 -5.32 -10.63
CA PRO A 148 -30.76 -5.08 -10.73
C PRO A 148 -30.44 -3.66 -11.24
N LEU A 149 -29.27 -3.14 -10.84
CA LEU A 149 -28.71 -1.93 -11.44
C LEU A 149 -28.16 -2.25 -12.83
N VAL A 150 -28.44 -1.37 -13.80
CA VAL A 150 -28.02 -1.54 -15.20
C VAL A 150 -26.97 -0.49 -15.53
N LEU A 151 -25.82 -0.90 -16.04
CA LEU A 151 -24.78 0.03 -16.51
C LEU A 151 -25.21 0.72 -17.80
N HIS A 152 -24.84 1.99 -17.94
CA HIS A 152 -24.98 2.68 -19.22
C HIS A 152 -24.08 2.05 -20.30
N GLU A 153 -24.55 2.09 -21.55
CA GLU A 153 -23.85 1.51 -22.71
C GLU A 153 -22.45 2.11 -22.98
N ASN A 154 -22.23 3.39 -22.63
CA ASN A 154 -20.89 3.99 -22.73
C ASN A 154 -19.90 3.36 -21.75
N VAL A 155 -20.34 2.98 -20.54
CA VAL A 155 -19.50 2.30 -19.55
C VAL A 155 -19.17 0.89 -20.02
N LYS A 156 -20.17 0.14 -20.51
CA LYS A 156 -19.96 -1.21 -21.03
C LYS A 156 -18.95 -1.22 -22.18
N ARG A 157 -19.06 -0.26 -23.11
CA ARG A 157 -18.13 -0.10 -24.25
C ARG A 157 -16.72 0.30 -23.83
N ALA A 158 -16.53 0.91 -22.66
CA ALA A 158 -15.21 1.29 -22.16
C ALA A 158 -14.45 0.13 -21.51
N VAL A 159 -15.10 -1.02 -21.26
CA VAL A 159 -14.45 -2.19 -20.65
C VAL A 159 -13.43 -2.79 -21.63
N PRO A 160 -12.14 -2.86 -21.26
CA PRO A 160 -11.12 -3.43 -22.14
C PRO A 160 -11.30 -4.94 -22.31
N ASN A 161 -11.24 -5.43 -23.56
CA ASN A 161 -11.39 -6.86 -23.89
C ASN A 161 -10.16 -7.71 -23.56
N CYS A 162 -9.02 -7.10 -23.24
CA CYS A 162 -7.77 -7.78 -22.92
C CYS A 162 -7.02 -7.04 -21.81
N TRP A 163 -5.92 -7.63 -21.32
CA TRP A 163 -5.01 -6.94 -20.39
C TRP A 163 -4.27 -5.80 -21.10
N ASP A 164 -4.89 -4.63 -21.11
CA ASP A 164 -4.36 -3.37 -21.64
C ASP A 164 -4.22 -2.32 -20.53
N PRO A 165 -3.01 -2.16 -19.93
CA PRO A 165 -2.79 -1.27 -18.79
C PRO A 165 -3.25 0.19 -18.97
N PRO A 166 -3.05 0.86 -20.13
CA PRO A 166 -3.54 2.21 -20.35
C PRO A 166 -5.08 2.30 -20.28
N SER A 167 -5.80 1.41 -20.99
CA SER A 167 -7.26 1.43 -20.99
C SER A 167 -7.84 1.01 -19.63
N LEU A 168 -7.22 0.06 -18.93
CA LEU A 168 -7.62 -0.35 -17.58
C LEU A 168 -7.45 0.79 -16.57
N ALA A 169 -6.31 1.48 -16.59
CA ALA A 169 -6.07 2.63 -15.73
C ALA A 169 -7.07 3.76 -16.03
N SER A 170 -7.28 4.08 -17.32
CA SER A 170 -8.24 5.09 -17.75
C SER A 170 -9.68 4.75 -17.35
N PHE A 171 -10.07 3.47 -17.38
CA PHE A 171 -11.39 3.04 -16.90
C PHE A 171 -11.56 3.35 -15.40
N ILE A 172 -10.58 2.94 -14.58
CA ILE A 172 -10.62 3.17 -13.12
C ILE A 172 -10.61 4.66 -12.80
N GLU A 173 -9.82 5.45 -13.53
CA GLU A 173 -9.76 6.89 -13.36
C GLU A 173 -11.12 7.56 -13.67
N ASN A 174 -11.77 7.17 -14.78
CA ASN A 174 -12.99 7.79 -15.29
C ASN A 174 -14.29 7.31 -14.62
N PHE A 175 -14.38 6.02 -14.29
CA PHE A 175 -15.60 5.39 -13.75
C PHE A 175 -15.46 4.92 -12.31
N GLY A 176 -14.24 4.90 -11.76
CA GLY A 176 -13.99 4.46 -10.40
C GLY A 176 -13.95 2.93 -10.28
N THR A 177 -13.95 2.49 -9.03
CA THR A 177 -13.92 1.06 -8.66
C THR A 177 -15.31 0.55 -8.28
N HIS A 178 -16.18 1.44 -7.78
CA HIS A 178 -17.50 1.11 -7.27
C HIS A 178 -18.54 2.14 -7.74
N VAL A 179 -19.82 1.79 -7.60
CA VAL A 179 -20.96 2.68 -7.85
C VAL A 179 -21.62 3.04 -6.52
N ILE A 180 -21.94 4.32 -6.32
CA ILE A 180 -22.64 4.81 -5.13
C ILE A 180 -24.11 4.36 -5.17
N THR A 181 -24.56 3.60 -4.16
CA THR A 181 -25.94 3.11 -4.07
C THR A 181 -26.77 3.83 -3.01
N SER A 182 -26.13 4.37 -1.97
CA SER A 182 -26.78 5.23 -0.99
C SER A 182 -25.85 6.28 -0.41
N VAL A 183 -26.43 7.40 0.02
CA VAL A 183 -25.72 8.49 0.70
C VAL A 183 -26.55 8.92 1.91
N THR A 184 -25.92 8.99 3.08
CA THR A 184 -26.51 9.53 4.30
C THR A 184 -25.93 10.91 4.58
N ILE A 185 -26.80 11.91 4.71
CA ILE A 185 -26.43 13.28 5.09
C ILE A 185 -26.78 13.53 6.55
N GLY A 186 -26.00 14.37 7.22
CA GLY A 186 -26.22 14.77 8.61
C GLY A 186 -24.94 15.22 9.27
N GLY A 187 -24.79 14.84 10.54
CA GLY A 187 -23.62 15.14 11.35
C GLY A 187 -23.06 13.89 12.01
N LYS A 188 -21.74 13.81 12.16
CA LYS A 188 -21.10 12.81 13.02
C LYS A 188 -19.96 13.43 13.83
N ASP A 189 -19.86 13.00 15.07
CA ASP A 189 -18.79 13.39 15.99
C ASP A 189 -18.17 12.11 16.56
N VAL A 190 -16.96 11.76 16.12
CA VAL A 190 -16.36 10.44 16.35
C VAL A 190 -14.96 10.56 16.91
N ILE A 191 -14.69 9.74 17.92
CA ILE A 191 -13.38 9.53 18.51
C ILE A 191 -12.80 8.25 17.92
N TYR A 192 -11.62 8.34 17.31
CA TYR A 192 -10.85 7.20 16.83
C TYR A 192 -9.64 7.00 17.74
N VAL A 193 -9.45 5.78 18.24
CA VAL A 193 -8.33 5.41 19.10
C VAL A 193 -7.52 4.33 18.41
N LYS A 194 -6.24 4.62 18.19
CA LYS A 194 -5.26 3.70 17.60
C LYS A 194 -4.20 3.35 18.63
N GLN A 195 -4.16 2.10 19.05
CA GLN A 195 -3.13 1.57 19.93
C GLN A 195 -1.99 0.96 19.12
N HIS A 196 -0.76 1.45 19.29
CA HIS A 196 0.41 0.90 18.61
C HIS A 196 0.84 -0.45 19.21
N GLN A 197 1.46 -1.30 18.39
CA GLN A 197 1.93 -2.64 18.78
C GLN A 197 2.89 -2.65 19.98
N SER A 198 3.65 -1.56 20.18
CA SER A 198 4.57 -1.41 21.31
C SER A 198 3.91 -0.95 22.61
N SER A 199 2.60 -0.64 22.59
CA SER A 199 1.89 -0.16 23.78
C SER A 199 1.80 -1.25 24.86
N PRO A 200 2.14 -0.95 26.13
CA PRO A 200 2.03 -1.91 27.22
C PRO A 200 0.59 -2.15 27.68
N LEU A 201 -0.35 -1.24 27.33
CA LEU A 201 -1.72 -1.29 27.80
C LEU A 201 -2.47 -2.55 27.32
N SER A 202 -3.28 -3.11 28.20
CA SER A 202 -4.19 -4.22 27.91
C SER A 202 -5.43 -3.75 27.13
N THR A 203 -6.11 -4.69 26.48
CA THR A 203 -7.39 -4.45 25.80
C THR A 203 -8.45 -3.88 26.75
N LEU A 204 -8.44 -4.30 28.02
CA LEU A 204 -9.40 -3.83 29.02
C LEU A 204 -9.14 -2.36 29.40
N GLU A 205 -7.88 -1.98 29.60
CA GLU A 205 -7.52 -0.58 29.87
C GLU A 205 -7.90 0.33 28.70
N ILE A 206 -7.64 -0.10 27.45
CA ILE A 206 -8.08 0.67 26.27
C ILE A 206 -9.60 0.75 26.20
N LYS A 207 -10.33 -0.33 26.52
CA LYS A 207 -11.79 -0.32 26.52
C LYS A 207 -12.34 0.70 27.52
N HIS A 208 -11.83 0.70 28.76
CA HIS A 208 -12.22 1.70 29.77
C HIS A 208 -11.86 3.11 29.32
N TYR A 209 -10.66 3.29 28.80
CA TYR A 209 -10.21 4.59 28.30
C TYR A 209 -11.14 5.16 27.22
N VAL A 210 -11.48 4.37 26.20
CA VAL A 210 -12.39 4.78 25.12
C VAL A 210 -13.77 5.13 25.67
N GLN A 211 -14.28 4.34 26.62
CA GLN A 211 -15.57 4.58 27.24
C GLN A 211 -15.58 5.89 28.04
N ASP A 212 -14.52 6.18 28.79
CA ASP A 212 -14.40 7.37 29.63
C ASP A 212 -14.31 8.64 28.78
N ILE A 213 -13.44 8.67 27.76
CA ILE A 213 -13.33 9.82 26.84
C ILE A 213 -14.63 10.04 26.06
N GLY A 214 -15.32 8.96 25.67
CA GLY A 214 -16.60 9.05 24.98
C GLY A 214 -17.71 9.60 25.88
N ASN A 215 -17.79 9.11 27.12
CA ASN A 215 -18.76 9.61 28.11
C ASN A 215 -18.53 11.09 28.38
N GLN A 216 -17.28 11.51 28.50
CA GLN A 216 -16.94 12.89 28.70
C GLN A 216 -17.27 13.78 27.49
N ARG A 217 -17.02 13.29 26.27
CA ARG A 217 -17.29 14.07 25.04
C ARG A 217 -18.78 14.24 24.77
N PHE A 218 -19.56 13.20 25.04
CA PHE A 218 -20.98 13.12 24.68
C PHE A 218 -21.93 13.29 25.88
N SER A 219 -21.44 13.70 27.05
CA SER A 219 -22.29 14.00 28.21
C SER A 219 -22.76 15.44 28.21
N ASP A 220 -23.97 15.64 28.76
CA ASP A 220 -24.56 16.95 28.92
C ASP A 220 -23.89 17.72 30.07
N MET A 221 -22.78 18.40 29.78
CA MET A 221 -22.25 19.45 30.67
C MET A 221 -22.98 20.78 30.42
N GLU A 222 -24.29 20.82 30.63
CA GLU A 222 -25.00 22.08 30.86
C GLU A 222 -24.64 22.58 32.28
N GLY A 223 -23.49 23.25 32.46
CA GLY A 223 -23.22 23.83 33.79
C GLY A 223 -21.86 24.40 34.13
N HIS A 224 -20.81 24.28 33.30
CA HIS A 224 -19.51 24.88 33.64
C HIS A 224 -19.06 25.90 32.61
N THR A 225 -19.41 27.16 32.89
CA THR A 225 -18.61 28.32 32.47
C THR A 225 -17.18 28.11 32.93
N SER A 226 -16.27 27.72 32.03
CA SER A 226 -14.84 27.78 32.29
C SER A 226 -14.25 29.01 31.59
N SER A 227 -14.47 30.16 32.21
CA SER A 227 -13.52 31.25 32.17
C SER A 227 -12.33 30.86 33.08
N GLY A 228 -11.17 30.53 32.50
CA GLY A 228 -9.93 30.29 33.23
C GLY A 228 -8.72 30.18 32.28
N PRO A 229 -7.54 30.74 32.63
CA PRO A 229 -6.61 31.29 31.65
C PRO A 229 -5.73 30.25 30.96
N MET A 230 -5.49 30.53 29.68
CA MET A 230 -4.47 29.95 28.80
C MET A 230 -3.11 29.85 29.52
N LYS A 231 -2.60 28.63 29.72
CA LYS A 231 -1.16 28.40 29.97
C LYS A 231 -0.55 27.74 28.75
N LEU A 232 -0.12 28.57 27.81
CA LEU A 232 0.85 28.20 26.79
C LEU A 232 2.17 27.88 27.50
N LYS A 233 2.58 26.61 27.48
CA LYS A 233 3.96 26.25 27.83
C LYS A 233 4.65 25.74 26.59
N ASP A 234 5.26 26.68 25.89
CA ASP A 234 6.28 26.41 24.88
C ASP A 234 7.35 25.49 25.49
N LYS A 235 7.43 24.27 24.95
CA LYS A 235 8.67 23.51 24.90
C LYS A 235 8.80 22.89 23.52
N ALA A 236 9.34 23.68 22.61
CA ALA A 236 10.11 23.16 21.50
C ALA A 236 11.21 22.24 22.05
N SER A 237 11.37 21.06 21.47
CA SER A 237 12.63 20.33 21.51
C SER A 237 12.91 19.74 20.13
N PRO A 238 14.16 19.83 19.64
CA PRO A 238 14.48 19.80 18.22
C PRO A 238 15.05 18.44 17.77
N GLY A 239 14.81 18.07 16.51
CA GLY A 239 15.41 16.90 15.83
C GLY A 239 14.80 15.57 16.29
N ILE A 240 14.28 14.70 15.43
CA ILE A 240 14.96 14.06 14.30
C ILE A 240 13.91 13.78 13.20
N PHE A 241 14.03 14.47 12.07
CA PHE A 241 13.41 14.08 10.81
C PHE A 241 14.50 13.44 9.93
N PRO A 242 14.37 12.19 9.48
CA PRO A 242 15.04 11.75 8.27
C PRO A 242 14.12 12.09 7.08
N TYR A 243 14.54 13.11 6.33
CA TYR A 243 14.42 13.25 4.88
C TYR A 243 13.46 12.26 4.16
N PHE A 244 12.26 12.73 3.79
CA PHE A 244 11.58 12.28 2.58
C PHE A 244 11.53 13.47 1.62
N VAL A 245 12.37 13.40 0.59
CA VAL A 245 12.42 14.36 -0.51
C VAL A 245 11.36 13.96 -1.54
N GLY A 246 10.47 14.90 -1.83
CA GLY A 246 9.82 15.07 -3.13
C GLY A 246 8.55 14.26 -3.38
N GLY A 247 7.40 14.96 -3.34
CA GLY A 247 6.14 14.50 -3.93
C GLY A 247 4.91 14.75 -3.06
N ASP A 248 4.17 15.81 -3.39
CA ASP A 248 2.75 16.05 -3.10
C ASP A 248 2.33 16.44 -1.68
N SER A 249 2.74 17.66 -1.30
CA SER A 249 1.96 18.53 -0.43
C SER A 249 0.63 18.90 -1.13
N GLY A 250 -0.40 18.05 -1.02
CA GLY A 250 -1.70 18.34 -1.65
C GLY A 250 -2.95 17.61 -1.15
N ILE A 251 -2.85 16.66 -0.22
CA ILE A 251 -4.01 15.80 0.15
C ILE A 251 -4.43 15.89 1.63
N PHE A 252 -3.65 16.56 2.48
CA PHE A 252 -3.97 16.74 3.91
C PHE A 252 -4.42 18.16 4.21
N ASN A 253 -5.64 18.52 3.80
CA ASN A 253 -6.39 19.63 4.40
C ASN A 253 -7.87 19.51 4.05
N SER A 254 -8.67 18.99 4.99
CA SER A 254 -10.13 19.17 5.13
C SER A 254 -10.78 18.17 6.11
N GLN A 255 -10.01 17.39 6.87
CA GLN A 255 -10.54 16.81 8.11
C GLN A 255 -10.33 17.83 9.21
N GLY A 256 -11.41 18.35 9.79
CA GLY A 256 -11.34 19.08 11.05
C GLY A 256 -10.79 18.14 12.12
N ILE A 257 -9.48 18.13 12.30
CA ILE A 257 -8.82 17.48 13.43
C ILE A 257 -9.00 18.45 14.59
N TYR A 258 -9.91 18.12 15.51
CA TYR A 258 -10.24 19.02 16.62
C TYR A 258 -9.29 18.84 17.79
N PRO A 259 -8.95 19.94 18.49
CA PRO A 259 -8.19 19.85 19.73
C PRO A 259 -8.94 18.95 20.72
N GLN A 260 -8.17 18.17 21.49
CA GLN A 260 -8.73 17.39 22.59
C GLN A 260 -9.49 18.32 23.54
N PRO A 261 -10.67 17.93 24.06
CA PRO A 261 -11.29 18.65 25.16
C PRO A 261 -10.29 18.79 26.31
N THR A 262 -10.20 19.97 26.93
CA THR A 262 -9.24 20.30 28.02
C THR A 262 -9.28 19.32 29.19
N SER A 263 -10.36 18.54 29.31
CA SER A 263 -10.66 17.62 30.40
C SER A 263 -10.46 16.13 30.06
N ALA A 264 -10.08 15.77 28.82
CA ALA A 264 -9.86 14.38 28.42
C ALA A 264 -8.82 13.70 29.34
N PRO A 265 -9.06 12.48 29.87
CA PRO A 265 -8.03 11.73 30.58
C PRO A 265 -6.79 11.62 29.69
N TYR A 266 -5.70 12.21 30.16
CA TYR A 266 -4.43 12.15 29.45
C TYR A 266 -3.83 10.77 29.68
N LEU A 267 -3.82 9.93 28.64
CA LEU A 267 -2.82 8.87 28.55
C LEU A 267 -1.47 9.58 28.49
N THR A 268 -0.53 9.19 29.33
CA THR A 268 0.79 9.82 29.28
C THR A 268 1.40 9.59 27.90
N GLY A 269 2.13 10.56 27.34
CA GLY A 269 2.77 10.44 26.02
C GLY A 269 3.75 9.26 25.86
N LYS A 270 3.90 8.42 26.90
CA LYS A 270 4.68 7.18 26.95
C LYS A 270 3.88 5.93 26.57
N GLU A 271 2.57 6.00 26.38
CA GLU A 271 1.71 4.81 26.25
C GLU A 271 1.45 4.36 24.80
N HIS A 272 2.02 5.06 23.81
CA HIS A 272 1.92 4.75 22.37
C HIS A 272 0.47 4.55 21.87
N VAL A 273 -0.44 5.42 22.30
CA VAL A 273 -1.83 5.50 21.83
C VAL A 273 -2.04 6.83 21.11
N THR A 274 -2.69 6.79 19.96
CA THR A 274 -3.11 7.98 19.21
C THR A 274 -4.63 8.11 19.32
N VAL A 275 -5.10 9.30 19.71
CA VAL A 275 -6.52 9.63 19.79
C VAL A 275 -6.81 10.76 18.83
N THR A 276 -7.77 10.56 17.93
CA THR A 276 -8.16 11.52 16.91
C THR A 276 -9.64 11.82 17.05
N PHE A 277 -9.98 13.10 17.16
CA PHE A 277 -11.35 13.60 17.22
C PHE A 277 -11.74 14.15 15.85
N CYS A 278 -12.74 13.55 15.23
CA CYS A 278 -13.19 13.89 13.89
C CYS A 278 -14.67 14.27 13.90
N ARG A 279 -15.00 15.45 13.39
CA ARG A 279 -16.37 15.84 13.07
C ARG A 279 -16.59 15.95 11.57
N ARG A 280 -17.85 15.78 11.18
CA ARG A 280 -18.33 16.08 9.83
C ARG A 280 -19.79 16.52 9.91
N GLY A 281 -20.13 17.60 9.23
CA GLY A 281 -21.43 18.26 9.33
C GLY A 281 -21.56 19.05 10.63
N GLY A 282 -22.44 20.06 10.64
CA GLY A 282 -22.54 21.07 11.68
C GLY A 282 -21.53 22.21 11.51
N ASP A 283 -21.50 23.11 12.49
CA ASP A 283 -20.53 24.18 12.61
C ASP A 283 -19.31 23.70 13.38
N ASP A 284 -18.20 23.60 12.66
CA ASP A 284 -16.91 23.16 13.15
C ASP A 284 -16.30 24.08 14.22
N LEU A 285 -16.78 25.31 14.39
CA LEU A 285 -16.31 26.23 15.41
C LEU A 285 -16.86 25.89 16.81
N GLU A 286 -18.03 25.25 16.89
CA GLU A 286 -18.71 24.91 18.14
C GLU A 286 -18.01 23.76 18.87
N GLN A 287 -17.36 24.00 20.01
CA GLN A 287 -16.61 22.94 20.70
C GLN A 287 -17.51 21.95 21.45
N ASN A 288 -18.57 22.44 22.09
CA ASN A 288 -19.49 21.61 22.86
C ASN A 288 -20.33 20.71 21.94
N HIS A 289 -20.42 19.42 22.28
CA HIS A 289 -21.12 18.44 21.45
C HIS A 289 -22.61 18.76 21.26
N ILE A 290 -23.30 19.19 22.31
CA ILE A 290 -24.75 19.50 22.26
C ILE A 290 -24.99 20.74 21.40
N GLN A 291 -24.16 21.76 21.55
CA GLN A 291 -24.25 22.99 20.74
C GLN A 291 -23.96 22.67 19.27
N TRP A 292 -22.88 21.94 18.99
CA TRP A 292 -22.57 21.44 17.64
C TRP A 292 -23.73 20.61 17.06
N ALA A 293 -24.33 19.70 17.83
CA ALA A 293 -25.44 18.86 17.38
C ALA A 293 -26.64 19.67 16.89
N ARG A 294 -26.93 20.83 17.51
CA ARG A 294 -28.01 21.74 17.09
C ARG A 294 -27.74 22.39 15.73
N THR A 295 -26.47 22.55 15.35
CA THR A 295 -26.07 23.14 14.06
C THR A 295 -26.10 22.14 12.89
N VAL A 296 -26.21 20.84 13.16
CA VAL A 296 -26.19 19.80 12.11
C VAL A 296 -27.36 19.98 11.13
N GLN A 297 -28.53 20.41 11.61
CA GLN A 297 -29.69 20.59 10.76
C GLN A 297 -29.51 21.71 9.72
N SER A 298 -28.78 22.78 10.09
CA SER A 298 -28.53 23.93 9.20
C SER A 298 -27.35 23.71 8.27
N SER A 299 -26.35 22.91 8.69
CA SER A 299 -25.12 22.68 7.93
C SER A 299 -24.75 21.20 7.83
N PRO A 300 -25.61 20.33 7.27
CA PRO A 300 -25.29 18.90 7.16
C PRO A 300 -24.25 18.62 6.08
N ASP A 301 -23.55 17.51 6.24
CA ASP A 301 -22.60 16.97 5.25
C ASP A 301 -22.78 15.44 5.09
N VAL A 302 -22.10 14.83 4.13
CA VAL A 302 -22.16 13.38 3.86
C VAL A 302 -21.38 12.59 4.90
N ILE A 303 -22.11 11.88 5.77
CA ILE A 303 -21.52 11.14 6.89
C ILE A 303 -21.24 9.67 6.57
N GLU A 304 -22.03 9.07 5.67
CA GLU A 304 -21.92 7.66 5.25
C GLU A 304 -22.30 7.48 3.77
N MET A 305 -21.71 6.49 3.11
CA MET A 305 -22.02 6.06 1.74
C MET A 305 -22.04 4.53 1.68
N SER A 306 -22.86 3.98 0.79
CA SER A 306 -22.82 2.55 0.47
C SER A 306 -22.58 2.35 -1.02
N PHE A 307 -21.98 1.21 -1.35
CA PHE A 307 -21.46 0.95 -2.68
C PHE A 307 -21.85 -0.44 -3.21
N VAL A 308 -21.66 -0.61 -4.53
CA VAL A 308 -21.57 -1.92 -5.19
C VAL A 308 -20.34 -1.91 -6.10
N PRO A 309 -19.53 -2.99 -6.14
CA PRO A 309 -18.41 -3.08 -7.10
C PRO A 309 -18.91 -2.93 -8.53
N ILE A 310 -18.25 -2.10 -9.34
CA ILE A 310 -18.66 -1.91 -10.74
C ILE A 310 -18.59 -3.23 -11.53
N THR A 311 -17.67 -4.12 -11.14
CA THR A 311 -17.45 -5.44 -11.73
C THR A 311 -18.61 -6.40 -11.52
N ASP A 312 -19.41 -6.21 -10.47
CA ASP A 312 -20.58 -7.04 -10.20
C ASP A 312 -21.71 -6.74 -11.21
N LEU A 313 -21.68 -5.54 -11.81
CA LEU A 313 -22.65 -5.09 -12.81
C LEU A 313 -22.25 -5.47 -14.25
N LEU A 314 -21.06 -6.06 -14.45
CA LEU A 314 -20.49 -6.43 -15.76
C LEU A 314 -20.79 -7.89 -16.17
N VAL A 315 -21.91 -8.46 -15.70
CA VAL A 315 -22.24 -9.87 -15.96
C VAL A 315 -22.34 -10.15 -17.46
N GLY A 316 -21.61 -11.16 -17.94
CA GLY A 316 -21.62 -11.59 -19.34
C GLY A 316 -20.78 -10.75 -20.30
N LEU A 317 -20.09 -9.71 -19.83
CA LEU A 317 -19.23 -8.89 -20.69
C LEU A 317 -17.82 -9.49 -20.85
N PRO A 318 -17.29 -9.55 -22.08
CA PRO A 318 -15.90 -9.91 -22.30
C PRO A 318 -14.98 -8.90 -21.62
N GLY A 319 -13.82 -9.37 -21.12
CA GLY A 319 -12.85 -8.49 -20.47
C GLY A 319 -13.12 -8.15 -18.99
N LYS A 320 -14.29 -8.52 -18.44
CA LYS A 320 -14.60 -8.34 -17.00
C LYS A 320 -13.47 -8.84 -16.11
N GLU A 321 -12.93 -10.03 -16.37
CA GLU A 321 -11.85 -10.62 -15.56
C GLU A 321 -10.58 -9.75 -15.51
N HIS A 322 -10.24 -9.09 -16.62
CA HIS A 322 -9.10 -8.19 -16.67
C HIS A 322 -9.34 -6.95 -15.82
N LEU A 323 -10.53 -6.36 -15.94
CA LEU A 323 -10.91 -5.19 -15.15
C LEU A 323 -11.03 -5.52 -13.65
N SER A 324 -11.65 -6.64 -13.29
CA SER A 324 -11.73 -7.14 -11.92
C SER A 324 -10.33 -7.31 -11.32
N ARG A 325 -9.41 -7.92 -12.06
CA ARG A 325 -8.02 -8.06 -11.61
C ARG A 325 -7.32 -6.72 -11.47
N ALA A 326 -7.50 -5.78 -12.39
CA ALA A 326 -6.89 -4.45 -12.32
C ALA A 326 -7.39 -3.66 -11.10
N ILE A 327 -8.70 -3.66 -10.86
CA ILE A 327 -9.32 -3.03 -9.68
C ILE A 327 -8.82 -3.69 -8.39
N ALA A 328 -8.75 -5.02 -8.32
CA ALA A 328 -8.26 -5.72 -7.14
C ALA A 328 -6.82 -5.33 -6.81
N LEU A 329 -5.94 -5.26 -7.82
CA LEU A 329 -4.56 -4.81 -7.63
C LEU A 329 -4.49 -3.33 -7.20
N TYR A 330 -5.33 -2.47 -7.79
CA TYR A 330 -5.39 -1.06 -7.42
C TYR A 330 -5.84 -0.85 -5.96
N LEU A 331 -6.83 -1.61 -5.49
CA LEU A 331 -7.32 -1.53 -4.11
C LEU A 331 -6.37 -2.15 -3.09
N GLU A 332 -5.65 -3.23 -3.44
CA GLU A 332 -4.68 -3.90 -2.57
C GLU A 332 -3.39 -3.06 -2.41
N TYR A 333 -2.83 -2.57 -3.52
CA TYR A 333 -1.51 -1.94 -3.52
C TYR A 333 -1.55 -0.40 -3.49
N LYS A 334 -2.70 0.20 -3.79
CA LYS A 334 -2.94 1.65 -3.78
C LYS A 334 -1.83 2.48 -4.45
N PRO A 335 -1.38 2.15 -5.68
CA PRO A 335 -0.49 3.05 -6.42
C PRO A 335 -1.19 4.39 -6.64
N GLN A 336 -0.41 5.46 -6.80
CA GLN A 336 -0.96 6.74 -7.27
C GLN A 336 -1.69 6.54 -8.61
N ILE A 337 -2.79 7.26 -8.84
CA ILE A 337 -3.64 7.01 -10.02
C ILE A 337 -2.89 7.29 -11.32
N GLU A 338 -1.99 8.28 -11.30
CA GLU A 338 -1.10 8.67 -12.39
C GLU A 338 -0.07 7.56 -12.71
N GLU A 339 0.29 6.75 -11.72
CA GLU A 339 1.23 5.63 -11.84
C GLU A 339 0.54 4.31 -12.20
N LEU A 340 -0.79 4.24 -12.11
CA LEU A 340 -1.54 2.98 -12.21
C LEU A 340 -1.24 2.24 -13.52
N ARG A 341 -1.13 2.96 -14.64
CA ARG A 341 -0.73 2.38 -15.93
C ARG A 341 0.61 1.65 -15.83
N TYR A 342 1.64 2.32 -15.31
CA TYR A 342 2.99 1.74 -15.19
C TYR A 342 3.00 0.60 -14.19
N PHE A 343 2.28 0.76 -13.07
CA PHE A 343 2.10 -0.31 -12.11
C PHE A 343 1.51 -1.57 -12.78
N LEU A 344 0.43 -1.44 -13.54
CA LEU A 344 -0.26 -2.55 -14.23
C LEU A 344 0.61 -3.19 -15.34
N GLU A 345 1.42 -2.42 -16.06
CA GLU A 345 2.41 -2.92 -17.05
C GLU A 345 3.40 -3.92 -16.42
N PHE A 346 3.75 -3.71 -15.15
CA PHE A 346 4.75 -4.51 -14.44
C PHE A 346 4.13 -5.63 -13.58
N GLN A 347 2.81 -5.86 -13.67
CA GLN A 347 2.13 -7.00 -13.03
C GLN A 347 2.26 -8.30 -13.83
N ILE A 348 3.50 -8.56 -14.26
CA ILE A 348 3.93 -9.75 -14.98
C ILE A 348 4.46 -10.77 -13.97
N PRO A 349 4.23 -12.09 -14.16
CA PRO A 349 4.82 -13.11 -13.31
C PRO A 349 6.33 -12.95 -13.19
N ARG A 350 6.84 -13.07 -11.96
CA ARG A 350 8.27 -12.99 -11.65
C ARG A 350 8.83 -14.40 -11.55
N ILE A 351 9.93 -14.67 -12.25
CA ILE A 351 10.59 -15.98 -12.32
C ILE A 351 12.03 -15.81 -11.83
N TRP A 352 12.57 -16.86 -11.21
CA TRP A 352 13.97 -16.90 -10.81
C TRP A 352 14.81 -17.62 -11.88
N ALA A 353 15.96 -17.03 -12.23
CA ALA A 353 16.99 -17.61 -13.07
C ALA A 353 18.24 -17.95 -12.22
N PRO A 354 18.92 -19.08 -12.45
CA PRO A 354 18.51 -20.16 -13.35
C PRO A 354 17.22 -20.85 -12.85
N VAL A 355 16.38 -21.31 -13.80
CA VAL A 355 15.20 -22.12 -13.49
C VAL A 355 15.70 -23.49 -13.05
N GLN A 356 15.24 -23.97 -11.90
CA GLN A 356 15.63 -25.29 -11.40
C GLN A 356 14.90 -26.36 -12.19
N ASP A 357 15.59 -26.94 -13.15
CA ASP A 357 15.14 -28.16 -13.82
C ASP A 357 15.55 -29.37 -12.98
N ASN A 358 14.64 -29.82 -12.11
CA ASN A 358 14.79 -31.08 -11.37
C ASN A 358 14.52 -32.29 -12.29
N PHE A 359 15.17 -32.38 -13.45
CA PHE A 359 15.11 -33.60 -14.25
C PHE A 359 15.92 -34.70 -13.56
N PRO A 360 15.31 -35.83 -13.18
CA PRO A 360 16.04 -36.95 -12.61
C PRO A 360 17.10 -37.43 -13.62
N GLY A 361 18.38 -37.39 -13.24
CA GLY A 361 19.46 -38.03 -14.00
C GLY A 361 20.39 -37.13 -14.83
N HIS A 362 20.15 -35.81 -14.95
CA HIS A 362 21.12 -34.91 -15.58
C HIS A 362 22.19 -34.45 -14.57
N GLN A 363 23.21 -35.28 -14.36
CA GLN A 363 24.43 -34.82 -13.68
C GLN A 363 25.21 -33.92 -14.65
N ARG A 364 25.03 -32.60 -14.56
CA ARG A 364 25.97 -31.65 -15.21
C ARG A 364 27.38 -31.99 -14.72
N LYS A 365 28.34 -32.19 -15.63
CA LYS A 365 29.77 -32.33 -15.27
C LYS A 365 30.17 -31.12 -14.44
N GLU A 366 30.51 -31.35 -13.18
CA GLU A 366 30.72 -30.27 -12.23
C GLU A 366 31.99 -29.47 -12.59
N PRO A 367 31.89 -28.15 -12.82
CA PRO A 367 33.07 -27.32 -12.99
C PRO A 367 33.91 -27.32 -11.72
N VAL A 368 35.23 -27.15 -11.87
CA VAL A 368 36.15 -26.92 -10.74
C VAL A 368 35.82 -25.55 -10.15
N CYS A 369 34.99 -25.53 -9.10
CA CYS A 369 34.63 -24.28 -8.43
C CYS A 369 35.79 -23.79 -7.56
N PRO A 370 36.19 -22.51 -7.65
CA PRO A 370 37.04 -21.91 -6.62
C PRO A 370 36.33 -21.93 -5.26
N SER A 371 37.08 -21.77 -4.18
CA SER A 371 36.52 -21.86 -2.84
C SER A 371 36.99 -20.76 -1.91
N LEU A 372 36.09 -20.37 -1.01
CA LEU A 372 36.35 -19.54 0.16
C LEU A 372 36.57 -20.43 1.39
N GLN A 373 37.44 -20.00 2.27
CA GLN A 373 37.78 -20.69 3.51
C GLN A 373 37.75 -19.70 4.67
N PHE A 374 37.09 -20.08 5.77
CA PHE A 374 36.85 -19.19 6.92
C PHE A 374 37.63 -19.57 8.20
N SER A 375 38.44 -20.64 8.14
CA SER A 375 39.35 -21.11 9.19
C SER A 375 40.34 -22.14 8.64
N MET A 376 41.52 -22.31 9.25
CA MET A 376 42.59 -23.20 8.75
C MET A 376 42.15 -24.64 8.47
N MET A 377 41.31 -25.24 9.33
CA MET A 377 40.74 -26.59 9.13
C MET A 377 39.22 -26.55 8.85
N GLY A 378 38.74 -25.43 8.30
CA GLY A 378 37.31 -25.21 8.02
C GLY A 378 36.83 -25.90 6.76
N GLN A 379 35.52 -26.11 6.67
CA GLN A 379 34.88 -26.49 5.42
C GLN A 379 35.04 -25.37 4.38
N LYS A 380 35.26 -25.77 3.12
CA LYS A 380 35.35 -24.88 1.97
C LYS A 380 33.96 -24.56 1.44
N LEU A 381 33.69 -23.28 1.21
CA LEU A 381 32.51 -22.80 0.48
C LEU A 381 32.90 -22.63 -0.99
N TYR A 382 32.43 -23.52 -1.84
CA TYR A 382 32.68 -23.45 -3.28
C TYR A 382 31.81 -22.36 -3.90
N VAL A 383 32.33 -21.64 -4.89
CA VAL A 383 31.61 -20.55 -5.56
C VAL A 383 31.36 -20.96 -7.00
N SER A 384 30.10 -20.97 -7.41
CA SER A 384 29.74 -21.19 -8.81
C SER A 384 30.09 -19.96 -9.64
N GLN A 385 30.87 -20.16 -10.71
CA GLN A 385 31.22 -19.12 -11.67
C GLN A 385 30.29 -19.09 -12.90
N GLU A 386 29.13 -19.76 -12.82
CA GLU A 386 28.14 -19.77 -13.89
C GLU A 386 27.65 -18.34 -14.18
N GLN A 387 27.72 -17.93 -15.45
CA GLN A 387 27.18 -16.66 -15.91
C GLN A 387 25.68 -16.79 -16.11
N ILE A 388 24.90 -16.00 -15.37
CA ILE A 388 23.45 -15.96 -15.53
C ILE A 388 23.10 -14.73 -16.33
N SER A 389 22.40 -14.93 -17.45
CA SER A 389 21.82 -13.85 -18.25
C SER A 389 20.37 -14.17 -18.52
N VAL A 390 19.50 -13.18 -18.32
CA VAL A 390 18.05 -13.30 -18.58
C VAL A 390 17.65 -12.65 -19.91
N GLY A 391 18.64 -12.21 -20.70
CA GLY A 391 18.42 -11.53 -21.97
C GLY A 391 17.65 -10.22 -21.80
N ARG A 392 16.72 -9.95 -22.72
CA ARG A 392 15.88 -8.73 -22.71
C ARG A 392 14.67 -8.88 -21.78
N LYS A 393 14.93 -9.23 -20.53
CA LYS A 393 13.93 -9.37 -19.47
C LYS A 393 14.33 -8.51 -18.28
N PRO A 394 13.47 -7.59 -17.80
CA PRO A 394 13.84 -6.73 -16.69
C PRO A 394 14.04 -7.54 -15.40
N VAL A 395 15.15 -7.29 -14.71
CA VAL A 395 15.47 -7.88 -13.39
C VAL A 395 14.84 -7.02 -12.30
N THR A 396 14.18 -7.65 -11.33
CA THR A 396 13.49 -6.99 -10.21
C THR A 396 14.04 -7.37 -8.83
N GLY A 397 15.00 -8.29 -8.79
CA GLY A 397 15.60 -8.76 -7.55
C GLY A 397 16.73 -9.75 -7.80
N LEU A 398 17.42 -10.11 -6.72
CA LEU A 398 18.55 -11.03 -6.72
C LEU A 398 18.48 -11.86 -5.42
N ARG A 399 19.23 -12.96 -5.32
CA ARG A 399 19.45 -13.67 -4.04
C ARG A 399 20.68 -14.54 -4.13
N LEU A 400 21.24 -14.86 -2.98
CA LEU A 400 22.29 -15.88 -2.83
C LEU A 400 21.65 -17.19 -2.35
N ARG A 401 22.11 -18.32 -2.89
CA ARG A 401 21.67 -19.66 -2.48
C ARG A 401 22.84 -20.60 -2.29
N LEU A 402 22.64 -21.56 -1.38
CA LEU A 402 23.52 -22.70 -1.21
C LEU A 402 22.91 -23.91 -1.92
N GLU A 403 23.65 -24.50 -2.85
CA GLU A 403 23.22 -25.67 -3.63
C GLU A 403 24.18 -26.86 -3.43
N GLY A 404 23.81 -28.00 -4.01
CA GLY A 404 24.50 -29.28 -3.87
C GLY A 404 24.10 -30.08 -2.63
N ALA A 405 24.43 -31.37 -2.63
CA ALA A 405 24.06 -32.31 -1.55
C ALA A 405 24.61 -31.89 -0.17
N LYS A 406 25.77 -31.23 -0.14
CA LYS A 406 26.41 -30.70 1.07
C LYS A 406 26.04 -29.24 1.37
N GLN A 407 25.22 -28.60 0.54
CA GLN A 407 24.82 -27.20 0.68
C GLN A 407 26.04 -26.25 0.84
N ASN A 408 27.12 -26.55 0.12
CA ASN A 408 28.41 -25.87 0.25
C ASN A 408 28.84 -25.19 -1.06
N ARG A 409 27.91 -25.00 -1.99
CA ARG A 409 28.13 -24.25 -3.23
C ARG A 409 27.31 -22.99 -3.22
N LEU A 410 27.96 -21.84 -3.32
CA LEU A 410 27.33 -20.54 -3.41
C LEU A 410 26.94 -20.24 -4.87
N HIS A 411 25.67 -19.96 -5.07
CA HIS A 411 25.06 -19.55 -6.34
C HIS A 411 24.39 -18.19 -6.18
N ILE A 412 24.38 -17.42 -7.26
CA ILE A 412 23.61 -16.19 -7.40
C ILE A 412 22.37 -16.49 -8.26
N HIS A 413 21.22 -15.93 -7.92
CA HIS A 413 20.01 -16.06 -8.72
C HIS A 413 19.42 -14.68 -8.97
N LEU A 414 18.81 -14.51 -10.14
CA LEU A 414 18.14 -13.27 -10.53
C LEU A 414 16.64 -13.47 -10.62
N GLN A 415 15.87 -12.58 -10.02
CA GLN A 415 14.44 -12.50 -10.25
C GLN A 415 14.20 -11.56 -11.42
N HIS A 416 13.45 -12.02 -12.43
CA HIS A 416 13.13 -11.23 -13.60
C HIS A 416 11.66 -11.41 -13.99
N LEU A 417 11.13 -10.49 -14.80
CA LEU A 417 9.80 -10.63 -15.37
C LEU A 417 9.79 -11.77 -16.41
N ALA A 418 8.73 -12.58 -16.42
CA ALA A 418 8.59 -13.72 -17.33
C ALA A 418 8.63 -13.30 -18.81
N SER A 419 8.04 -12.15 -19.09
CA SER A 419 8.00 -11.48 -20.40
C SER A 419 8.40 -10.01 -20.27
N LEU A 420 8.77 -9.41 -21.40
CA LEU A 420 9.08 -7.98 -21.52
C LEU A 420 7.77 -7.15 -21.38
N PRO A 421 7.71 -6.13 -20.50
CA PRO A 421 6.56 -5.21 -20.42
C PRO A 421 6.23 -4.56 -21.78
N LYS A 422 4.95 -4.37 -22.08
CA LYS A 422 4.52 -3.85 -23.39
C LYS A 422 5.05 -2.45 -23.61
N ILE A 423 5.11 -1.64 -22.55
CA ILE A 423 5.68 -0.29 -22.60
C ILE A 423 7.16 -0.24 -23.01
N LEU A 424 7.91 -1.32 -22.80
CA LEU A 424 9.33 -1.41 -23.19
C LEU A 424 9.54 -2.04 -24.57
N LEU A 425 8.52 -2.67 -25.18
CA LEU A 425 8.64 -3.29 -26.50
C LEU A 425 9.19 -2.34 -27.57
N PRO A 426 8.73 -1.07 -27.70
CA PRO A 426 9.21 -0.18 -28.76
C PRO A 426 10.71 0.16 -28.67
N TYR A 427 11.30 0.01 -27.48
CA TYR A 427 12.68 0.42 -27.19
C TYR A 427 13.63 -0.77 -26.96
N TRP A 428 13.08 -1.93 -26.61
CA TRP A 428 13.87 -3.04 -26.08
C TRP A 428 13.46 -4.42 -26.64
N ASP A 429 12.54 -4.51 -27.59
CA ASP A 429 12.25 -5.78 -28.28
C ASP A 429 13.45 -6.27 -29.12
N THR A 430 13.54 -7.57 -29.33
CA THR A 430 14.60 -8.31 -30.05
C THR A 430 15.09 -7.64 -31.35
N HIS A 431 14.20 -7.02 -32.12
CA HIS A 431 14.51 -6.36 -33.39
C HIS A 431 15.20 -5.00 -33.24
N PHE A 432 15.10 -4.37 -32.05
CA PHE A 432 15.71 -3.07 -31.80
C PHE A 432 17.19 -3.24 -31.42
N ALA A 433 18.09 -2.52 -32.11
CA ALA A 433 19.52 -2.58 -31.83
C ALA A 433 19.90 -1.71 -30.61
N ILE A 434 20.37 -2.35 -29.54
CA ILE A 434 20.74 -1.69 -28.26
C ILE A 434 22.24 -1.80 -27.94
N GLY A 435 23.03 -2.34 -28.85
CA GLY A 435 24.42 -2.72 -28.60
C GLY A 435 24.55 -4.04 -27.82
N ALA A 436 25.80 -4.50 -27.64
CA ALA A 436 26.09 -5.70 -26.88
C ALA A 436 26.00 -5.43 -25.37
N PRO A 437 25.37 -6.31 -24.57
CA PRO A 437 25.42 -6.23 -23.12
C PRO A 437 26.86 -6.23 -22.59
N LYS A 438 27.15 -5.40 -21.58
CA LYS A 438 28.50 -5.21 -21.03
C LYS A 438 28.59 -5.76 -19.61
N TRP A 439 29.56 -6.63 -19.35
CA TRP A 439 29.90 -7.06 -18.00
C TRP A 439 30.68 -5.96 -17.29
N GLN A 440 30.25 -5.61 -16.08
CA GLN A 440 30.95 -4.69 -15.18
C GLN A 440 31.14 -5.36 -13.82
N GLY A 441 32.23 -5.03 -13.14
CA GLY A 441 32.53 -5.53 -11.81
C GLY A 441 33.72 -4.79 -11.21
N PRO A 442 34.07 -5.14 -9.96
CA PRO A 442 35.14 -4.46 -9.25
C PRO A 442 36.52 -4.79 -9.83
N GLU A 443 37.47 -3.88 -9.62
CA GLU A 443 38.87 -4.07 -9.99
C GLU A 443 39.61 -4.90 -8.93
N GLU A 444 40.40 -5.88 -9.37
CA GLU A 444 41.14 -6.82 -8.50
C GLU A 444 42.21 -6.14 -7.63
N GLN A 445 42.68 -4.97 -8.04
CA GLN A 445 43.77 -4.23 -7.38
C GLN A 445 43.27 -3.24 -6.31
N ASP A 446 41.97 -2.92 -6.25
CA ASP A 446 41.43 -1.96 -5.28
C ASP A 446 41.08 -2.64 -3.95
N SER A 447 42.12 -2.96 -3.17
CA SER A 447 41.99 -3.65 -1.88
C SER A 447 41.26 -2.84 -0.80
N ARG A 448 40.95 -1.55 -1.04
CA ARG A 448 40.19 -0.71 -0.11
C ARG A 448 38.77 -1.23 0.11
N TRP A 449 38.25 -1.99 -0.86
CA TRP A 449 36.92 -2.59 -0.80
C TRP A 449 36.93 -4.03 -0.28
N PHE A 450 38.07 -4.55 0.21
CA PHE A 450 38.13 -5.94 0.66
C PHE A 450 37.80 -6.03 2.14
N GLU A 451 36.63 -6.60 2.43
CA GLU A 451 36.16 -6.77 3.79
C GLU A 451 36.26 -8.25 4.22
N PRO A 452 36.88 -8.57 5.37
CA PRO A 452 36.98 -9.94 5.85
C PRO A 452 35.61 -10.46 6.30
N VAL A 453 35.22 -11.67 5.88
CA VAL A 453 33.92 -12.25 6.27
C VAL A 453 33.88 -12.59 7.77
N LYS A 454 34.99 -13.06 8.33
CA LYS A 454 35.07 -13.43 9.75
C LYS A 454 36.36 -12.96 10.42
N TRP A 455 37.51 -13.31 9.84
CA TRP A 455 38.82 -12.94 10.37
C TRP A 455 39.70 -12.41 9.24
N MET A 456 40.61 -11.49 9.57
CA MET A 456 41.51 -10.82 8.60
C MET A 456 42.46 -11.76 7.83
N ASN A 457 42.67 -12.99 8.31
CA ASN A 457 43.59 -13.94 7.69
C ASN A 457 42.93 -14.94 6.75
N PHE A 458 41.61 -14.83 6.55
CA PHE A 458 40.82 -15.78 5.75
C PHE A 458 40.11 -15.05 4.60
N SER A 459 39.17 -15.71 3.93
CA SER A 459 38.49 -15.15 2.76
C SER A 459 37.81 -13.80 3.03
N HIS A 460 37.88 -12.93 2.02
CA HIS A 460 37.29 -11.59 2.00
C HIS A 460 36.18 -11.50 0.96
N VAL A 461 35.43 -10.41 0.99
CA VAL A 461 34.42 -10.02 -0.01
C VAL A 461 34.81 -8.65 -0.54
N SER A 462 34.77 -8.48 -1.86
CA SER A 462 34.83 -7.16 -2.49
C SER A 462 33.48 -6.46 -2.32
N THR A 463 33.48 -5.34 -1.59
CA THR A 463 32.30 -4.51 -1.30
C THR A 463 32.19 -3.29 -2.23
N ALA A 464 32.97 -3.28 -3.30
CA ALA A 464 32.93 -2.22 -4.30
C ALA A 464 31.55 -2.21 -4.99
N PRO A 465 30.94 -1.02 -5.16
CA PRO A 465 29.71 -0.88 -5.91
C PRO A 465 29.89 -1.27 -7.37
N VAL A 466 28.99 -2.10 -7.89
CA VAL A 466 28.92 -2.45 -9.30
C VAL A 466 27.75 -1.69 -9.89
N GLU A 467 28.07 -0.54 -10.48
CA GLU A 467 27.14 0.42 -11.07
C GLU A 467 27.64 0.84 -12.44
N ASN A 468 26.73 1.30 -13.29
CA ASN A 468 27.08 1.88 -14.57
C ASN A 468 27.06 3.41 -14.49
N PRO A 469 28.23 4.09 -14.54
CA PRO A 469 28.33 5.55 -14.35
C PRO A 469 27.88 6.37 -15.56
N GLU A 470 27.41 5.77 -16.67
CA GLU A 470 26.90 6.50 -17.83
C GLU A 470 25.53 7.15 -17.53
N THR A 471 25.52 8.20 -16.71
CA THR A 471 24.38 9.07 -16.43
C THR A 471 24.56 10.44 -17.11
N PHE A 472 24.69 10.48 -18.44
CA PHE A 472 24.70 11.76 -19.15
C PHE A 472 23.31 12.14 -19.65
N ILE A 473 22.83 13.28 -19.14
CA ILE A 473 21.73 14.06 -19.69
C ILE A 473 22.23 14.68 -21.00
N GLY A 474 21.71 14.22 -22.14
CA GLY A 474 21.99 14.70 -23.48
C GLY A 474 21.28 13.84 -24.53
N ASP A 475 21.09 14.36 -25.75
CA ASP A 475 20.16 13.92 -26.81
C ASP A 475 20.30 12.45 -27.31
N GLN A 476 21.18 11.63 -26.72
CA GLN A 476 21.24 10.17 -26.89
C GLN A 476 20.83 9.42 -25.60
N SER A 477 19.76 9.87 -24.93
CA SER A 477 19.38 9.38 -23.60
C SER A 477 18.98 7.89 -23.60
N GLY A 478 19.55 7.13 -22.68
CA GLY A 478 19.23 5.73 -22.45
C GLY A 478 19.77 5.29 -21.11
N VAL A 479 19.13 4.30 -20.50
CA VAL A 479 19.47 3.80 -19.16
C VAL A 479 20.06 2.41 -19.28
N ASN A 480 21.10 2.13 -18.50
CA ASN A 480 21.65 0.79 -18.37
C ASN A 480 21.01 0.09 -17.17
N ILE A 481 20.41 -1.08 -17.40
CA ILE A 481 19.82 -1.92 -16.35
C ILE A 481 20.53 -3.27 -16.25
N VAL A 482 20.40 -3.93 -15.11
CA VAL A 482 20.97 -5.25 -14.87
C VAL A 482 20.12 -6.32 -15.56
N THR A 483 20.79 -7.22 -16.28
CA THR A 483 20.18 -8.35 -17.02
C THR A 483 20.93 -9.67 -16.83
N GLY A 484 21.95 -9.66 -15.98
CA GLY A 484 22.75 -10.82 -15.69
C GLY A 484 23.68 -10.58 -14.52
N ALA A 485 24.17 -11.67 -13.94
CA ALA A 485 25.06 -11.64 -12.79
C ALA A 485 25.97 -12.86 -12.80
N GLN A 486 27.15 -12.70 -12.21
CA GLN A 486 28.14 -13.76 -12.06
C GLN A 486 28.90 -13.54 -10.75
N LEU A 487 29.19 -14.63 -10.03
CA LEU A 487 30.13 -14.62 -8.93
C LEU A 487 31.52 -15.07 -9.40
N GLY A 488 32.55 -14.55 -8.76
CA GLY A 488 33.92 -14.96 -9.00
C GLY A 488 34.76 -14.92 -7.74
N VAL A 489 35.94 -15.51 -7.81
CA VAL A 489 36.90 -15.54 -6.70
C VAL A 489 38.26 -15.17 -7.26
N TRP A 490 38.88 -14.15 -6.68
CA TRP A 490 40.30 -13.86 -6.90
C TRP A 490 41.14 -14.69 -5.93
N ASP A 491 42.18 -15.34 -6.45
CA ASP A 491 43.05 -16.22 -5.68
C ASP A 491 44.20 -15.41 -5.08
N PHE A 492 44.20 -15.28 -3.76
CA PHE A 492 45.27 -14.69 -2.97
C PHE A 492 45.77 -15.69 -1.91
N GLY A 493 45.70 -16.99 -2.23
CA GLY A 493 46.07 -18.08 -1.32
C GLY A 493 45.09 -18.25 -0.17
N SER A 494 45.48 -17.83 1.04
CA SER A 494 44.62 -17.93 2.24
C SER A 494 43.55 -16.82 2.32
N ARG A 495 43.70 -15.76 1.51
CA ARG A 495 42.83 -14.55 1.52
C ARG A 495 41.99 -14.42 0.26
N ASN A 496 41.49 -15.52 -0.30
CA ASN A 496 40.63 -15.48 -1.48
C ASN A 496 39.48 -14.48 -1.34
N VAL A 497 39.28 -13.67 -2.37
CA VAL A 497 38.31 -12.56 -2.36
C VAL A 497 37.14 -12.94 -3.25
N LEU A 498 35.93 -12.99 -2.68
CA LEU A 498 34.68 -13.12 -3.44
C LEU A 498 34.33 -11.78 -4.10
N TYR A 499 34.00 -11.80 -5.39
CA TYR A 499 33.48 -10.63 -6.10
C TYR A 499 32.23 -10.97 -6.92
N MET A 500 31.50 -9.93 -7.31
CA MET A 500 30.32 -10.03 -8.17
C MET A 500 30.52 -9.17 -9.42
N LYS A 501 30.09 -9.71 -10.57
CA LYS A 501 29.94 -8.97 -11.82
C LYS A 501 28.47 -8.89 -12.19
N LEU A 502 28.05 -7.76 -12.75
CA LEU A 502 26.71 -7.54 -13.28
C LEU A 502 26.78 -7.31 -14.78
N LEU A 503 25.81 -7.86 -15.51
CA LEU A 503 25.65 -7.66 -16.95
C LEU A 503 24.65 -6.53 -17.20
N TYR A 504 25.11 -5.49 -17.86
CA TYR A 504 24.30 -4.31 -18.18
C TYR A 504 23.78 -4.35 -19.60
N SER A 505 22.49 -4.08 -19.76
CA SER A 505 21.83 -3.87 -21.05
C SER A 505 21.28 -2.45 -21.12
N ARG A 506 21.48 -1.79 -22.26
CA ARG A 506 20.98 -0.43 -22.50
C ARG A 506 19.51 -0.46 -22.95
N ILE A 507 18.71 0.44 -22.38
CA ILE A 507 17.34 0.75 -22.78
C ILE A 507 17.33 2.20 -23.29
N PRO A 508 17.25 2.43 -24.61
CA PRO A 508 17.20 3.77 -25.19
C PRO A 508 15.86 4.46 -24.92
N GLY A 509 15.85 5.80 -24.88
CA GLY A 509 14.61 6.59 -24.75
C GLY A 509 13.92 6.48 -23.40
N CYS A 510 14.58 5.90 -22.40
CA CYS A 510 14.10 5.77 -21.03
C CYS A 510 15.01 6.56 -20.07
N THR A 511 14.45 6.97 -18.93
CA THR A 511 15.17 7.69 -17.87
C THR A 511 14.86 7.08 -16.51
N ILE A 512 15.82 7.12 -15.58
CA ILE A 512 15.58 6.71 -14.19
C ILE A 512 14.86 7.87 -13.49
N ARG A 513 13.63 7.61 -13.02
CA ARG A 513 12.87 8.61 -12.23
C ARG A 513 13.32 8.65 -10.77
N ARG A 514 13.66 7.49 -10.20
CA ARG A 514 14.09 7.33 -8.81
C ARG A 514 15.07 6.17 -8.74
N SER A 515 16.12 6.33 -7.93
CA SER A 515 17.09 5.29 -7.61
C SER A 515 17.23 5.20 -6.10
N LEU A 516 17.17 3.99 -5.56
CA LEU A 516 17.31 3.71 -4.13
C LEU A 516 18.26 2.54 -3.90
N TRP A 517 19.16 2.73 -2.94
CA TRP A 517 19.82 1.60 -2.30
C TRP A 517 18.85 0.91 -1.37
N ASP A 518 18.54 -0.35 -1.66
CA ASP A 518 17.74 -1.16 -0.75
C ASP A 518 18.66 -1.72 0.32
N HIS A 519 19.01 -0.89 1.31
CA HIS A 519 19.68 -1.38 2.50
C HIS A 519 18.74 -2.34 3.22
N MET A 520 19.28 -3.46 3.71
CA MET A 520 18.54 -4.43 4.52
C MET A 520 17.66 -3.72 5.54
N PRO A 521 16.39 -4.15 5.75
CA PRO A 521 15.62 -3.66 6.87
C PRO A 521 16.44 -3.91 8.13
N ASN A 522 16.83 -2.85 8.82
CA ASN A 522 17.58 -2.96 10.06
C ASN A 522 16.70 -3.81 11.01
N ASP A 523 17.15 -5.02 11.30
CA ASP A 523 16.42 -6.10 11.98
C ASP A 523 16.24 -5.79 13.48
N LYS A 524 15.62 -4.64 13.78
CA LYS A 524 15.13 -4.24 15.11
C LYS A 524 13.65 -4.56 15.29
N SER A 525 12.98 -5.11 14.27
CA SER A 525 11.59 -5.56 14.37
C SER A 525 11.46 -7.03 14.02
N LYS A 526 11.73 -7.93 14.97
CA LYS A 526 11.22 -9.31 14.94
C LYS A 526 11.42 -10.03 16.28
N LYS A 527 10.34 -10.07 17.07
CA LYS A 527 9.82 -11.30 17.68
C LYS A 527 8.29 -11.16 17.76
N PHE A 528 7.58 -11.71 16.78
CA PHE A 528 6.16 -12.00 16.90
C PHE A 528 6.00 -13.49 17.23
N PRO A 529 5.23 -13.86 18.27
CA PRO A 529 4.85 -15.25 18.47
C PRO A 529 3.69 -15.60 17.53
N ALA A 530 3.81 -16.72 16.82
CA ALA A 530 2.71 -17.30 16.06
C ALA A 530 1.63 -17.80 17.03
N VAL A 531 0.39 -17.34 16.86
CA VAL A 531 -0.78 -17.89 17.53
C VAL A 531 -1.28 -19.07 16.72
N ASN A 532 -1.42 -20.21 17.40
CA ASN A 532 -2.00 -21.46 16.89
C ASN A 532 -3.45 -21.25 16.45
N ASN A 533 -3.80 -21.72 15.26
CA ASN A 533 -5.15 -22.19 14.96
C ASN A 533 -5.05 -23.48 14.14
N THR A 534 -5.63 -24.53 14.70
CA THR A 534 -5.79 -25.87 14.13
C THR A 534 -6.98 -25.91 13.17
N SER A 535 -6.78 -26.35 11.91
CA SER A 535 -7.46 -27.52 11.31
C SER A 535 -7.32 -27.60 9.77
N SER A 536 -7.11 -28.85 9.32
CA SER A 536 -7.36 -29.47 7.99
C SER A 536 -6.56 -29.05 6.73
N GLY A 537 -5.54 -29.88 6.44
CA GLY A 537 -5.21 -30.56 5.17
C GLY A 537 -5.37 -29.85 3.82
N ASP A 538 -4.28 -29.57 3.10
CA ASP A 538 -3.67 -30.55 2.18
C ASP A 538 -2.38 -30.06 1.48
N THR A 539 -1.38 -30.96 1.50
CA THR A 539 -0.23 -31.18 0.60
C THR A 539 0.44 -30.02 -0.17
N SER A 540 1.51 -29.48 0.42
CA SER A 540 2.78 -29.19 -0.30
C SER A 540 3.96 -29.07 0.67
N SER A 541 4.16 -30.10 1.51
CA SER A 541 5.37 -30.21 2.33
C SER A 541 6.46 -31.00 1.60
N ALA A 542 7.28 -30.31 0.83
CA ALA A 542 8.60 -30.81 0.47
C ALA A 542 9.64 -29.71 0.69
N SER A 543 10.71 -30.08 1.42
CA SER A 543 11.95 -29.32 1.71
C SER A 543 11.94 -28.23 2.79
N ARG A 544 11.41 -28.53 3.99
CA ARG A 544 11.92 -27.95 5.25
C ARG A 544 12.81 -28.92 6.06
N GLY A 545 13.43 -29.88 5.39
CA GLY A 545 14.42 -30.78 5.98
C GLY A 545 15.84 -30.29 5.70
N ASN A 546 16.69 -30.22 6.74
CA ASN A 546 18.15 -30.07 6.71
C ASN A 546 18.82 -28.69 6.61
N VAL A 547 18.28 -27.63 7.23
CA VAL A 547 19.08 -26.39 7.46
C VAL A 547 19.91 -26.48 8.77
N ALA A 548 19.52 -27.34 9.72
CA ALA A 548 20.09 -27.36 11.07
C ALA A 548 21.51 -27.93 11.21
N GLY A 549 22.11 -28.51 10.16
CA GLY A 549 23.40 -29.21 10.23
C GLY A 549 24.58 -28.54 9.49
N ASN A 550 24.34 -27.53 8.65
CA ASN A 550 25.38 -27.01 7.77
C ASN A 550 26.10 -25.80 8.38
N LYS A 551 27.36 -26.01 8.80
CA LYS A 551 28.23 -24.96 9.37
C LYS A 551 28.51 -23.81 8.39
N LEU A 552 28.29 -23.96 7.09
CA LEU A 552 28.54 -22.92 6.09
C LEU A 552 27.38 -21.95 5.88
N ALA A 553 26.13 -22.37 6.16
CA ALA A 553 24.95 -21.52 6.02
C ALA A 553 25.01 -20.28 6.93
N LYS A 554 25.78 -20.34 8.02
CA LYS A 554 26.01 -19.20 8.93
C LYS A 554 26.88 -18.09 8.34
N PHE A 555 27.50 -18.30 7.18
CA PHE A 555 28.38 -17.34 6.51
C PHE A 555 27.73 -16.66 5.30
N VAL A 556 26.50 -17.02 4.94
CA VAL A 556 25.80 -16.46 3.77
C VAL A 556 24.42 -16.01 4.24
N ASP A 557 24.06 -14.78 3.92
CA ASP A 557 22.68 -14.35 4.02
C ASP A 557 21.90 -14.82 2.78
N MET A 558 20.90 -15.67 3.01
CA MET A 558 20.02 -16.22 1.97
C MET A 558 18.72 -15.41 1.83
N SER A 559 18.68 -14.20 2.40
CA SER A 559 17.56 -13.27 2.22
C SER A 559 17.37 -12.90 0.75
N GLU A 560 16.10 -12.78 0.36
CA GLU A 560 15.71 -12.25 -0.95
C GLU A 560 15.51 -10.74 -0.80
N MET A 561 16.29 -9.95 -1.54
CA MET A 561 15.97 -8.55 -1.80
C MET A 561 15.38 -8.46 -3.19
N ARG A 562 14.20 -7.87 -3.23
CA ARG A 562 13.40 -7.72 -4.42
C ARG A 562 12.50 -6.53 -4.19
N LYS A 563 12.25 -5.81 -5.27
CA LYS A 563 11.22 -4.79 -5.28
C LYS A 563 10.05 -5.27 -6.12
N GLY A 564 8.85 -5.04 -5.63
CA GLY A 564 7.64 -5.56 -6.25
C GLY A 564 6.43 -4.65 -6.05
N PRO A 565 5.22 -5.18 -6.26
CA PRO A 565 3.98 -4.41 -6.16
C PRO A 565 3.74 -3.83 -4.77
N GLN A 566 4.32 -4.45 -3.73
CA GLN A 566 4.25 -4.00 -2.33
C GLN A 566 5.10 -2.74 -2.08
N ASP A 567 6.06 -2.42 -2.95
CA ASP A 567 7.01 -1.33 -2.80
C ASP A 567 6.62 -0.18 -3.74
N PRO A 568 6.01 0.93 -3.29
CA PRO A 568 5.63 2.03 -4.17
C PRO A 568 6.84 2.56 -4.96
N PRO A 569 6.73 2.78 -6.30
CA PRO A 569 5.50 2.80 -7.10
C PRO A 569 5.11 1.44 -7.74
N GLY A 570 5.76 0.34 -7.34
CA GLY A 570 5.38 -1.04 -7.70
C GLY A 570 5.99 -1.60 -8.99
N HIS A 571 6.84 -0.83 -9.68
CA HIS A 571 7.43 -1.15 -10.99
C HIS A 571 8.95 -0.95 -11.03
N TRP A 572 9.65 -1.45 -10.01
CA TRP A 572 11.09 -1.31 -9.82
C TRP A 572 11.94 -2.25 -10.68
N LEU A 573 13.11 -1.77 -11.11
CA LEU A 573 14.11 -2.51 -11.90
C LEU A 573 15.49 -2.38 -11.30
N VAL A 574 16.28 -3.45 -11.31
CA VAL A 574 17.64 -3.43 -10.76
C VAL A 574 18.57 -2.67 -11.72
N THR A 575 19.23 -1.64 -11.19
CA THR A 575 20.19 -0.77 -11.91
C THR A 575 21.62 -0.92 -11.42
N GLY A 576 21.84 -1.67 -10.33
CA GLY A 576 23.18 -1.96 -9.81
C GLY A 576 23.14 -2.72 -8.50
N GLY A 577 24.30 -2.87 -7.87
CA GLY A 577 24.38 -3.48 -6.55
C GLY A 577 25.80 -3.78 -6.10
N LYS A 578 25.93 -4.35 -4.91
CA LYS A 578 27.21 -4.76 -4.34
C LYS A 578 27.07 -5.96 -3.42
N LEU A 579 28.18 -6.63 -3.16
CA LEU A 579 28.30 -7.55 -2.04
C LEU A 579 28.67 -6.78 -0.76
N GLY A 580 28.40 -7.37 0.40
CA GLY A 580 28.73 -6.80 1.70
C GLY A 580 28.99 -7.88 2.74
N VAL A 581 29.50 -7.49 3.90
CA VAL A 581 29.59 -8.35 5.07
C VAL A 581 28.72 -7.78 6.18
N GLU A 582 27.66 -8.50 6.55
CA GLU A 582 26.77 -8.09 7.64
C GLU A 582 26.78 -9.11 8.77
N LYS A 583 27.22 -8.69 9.96
CA LYS A 583 27.32 -9.57 11.14
C LYS A 583 28.09 -10.87 10.87
N GLY A 584 29.14 -10.78 10.04
CA GLY A 584 29.99 -11.91 9.64
C GLY A 584 29.39 -12.85 8.59
N ARG A 585 28.37 -12.38 7.84
CA ARG A 585 27.74 -13.08 6.72
C ARG A 585 27.97 -12.32 5.42
N ILE A 586 28.25 -13.05 4.36
CA ILE A 586 28.22 -12.56 2.98
C ILE A 586 26.77 -12.17 2.69
N ALA A 587 26.54 -10.89 2.53
CA ALA A 587 25.27 -10.29 2.17
C ALA A 587 25.42 -9.57 0.82
N TRP A 588 24.32 -9.03 0.34
CA TRP A 588 24.29 -8.27 -0.89
C TRP A 588 23.30 -7.11 -0.75
N THR A 589 23.41 -6.13 -1.63
CA THR A 589 22.55 -4.93 -1.66
C THR A 589 22.30 -4.57 -3.12
N LEU A 590 21.04 -4.38 -3.53
CA LEU A 590 20.71 -3.82 -4.85
C LEU A 590 20.53 -2.31 -4.83
N ILE A 591 20.65 -1.76 -6.03
CA ILE A 591 20.10 -0.47 -6.41
C ILE A 591 18.93 -0.76 -7.34
N ALA A 592 17.76 -0.20 -7.03
CA ALA A 592 16.55 -0.31 -7.84
C ALA A 592 15.96 1.06 -8.18
#